data_AF-A0A3D1VL93-F1
#
_entry.id   AF-A0A3D1VL93-F1
#
_cell.length_a   1.000
_cell.length_b   1.000
_cell.length_c   1.000
_cell.angle_alpha   90.00
_cell.angle_beta   90.00
_cell.angle_gamma   90.00
#
_symmetry.space_group_name_H-M   'P 1'
#
loop_
_entity.id
_entity.type
_entity.pdbx_description
1 polymer ?
#
loop_
_entity_poly.entity_id
_entity_poly.type
_entity_poly.pdbx_seq_one_letter_code
_entity_poly.pdbx_strand_id
1 'polypeptide(L)' 'MKKLLIILLAMVMVCALAACSQPSSEPDKTVVFADPLLEEMVRAAMNKPEGDITLAEAEAVTELQLGIDW' A
#
# COMPACT_ATOMS: atom_id res chain seq x y z
N MET A 1 27.68 -31.69 4.44
CA MET A 1 27.27 -31.20 3.10
C MET A 1 25.77 -30.93 2.98
N LYS A 2 24.86 -31.87 3.30
CA LYS A 2 23.39 -31.64 3.21
C LYS A 2 22.84 -30.51 4.11
N LYS A 3 23.36 -30.36 5.33
CA LYS A 3 22.95 -29.29 6.27
C LYS A 3 23.34 -27.88 5.77
N LEU A 4 24.50 -27.76 5.11
CA LEU A 4 24.96 -26.50 4.51
C LEU A 4 24.07 -26.08 3.34
N LEU A 5 23.67 -27.06 2.52
CA LEU A 5 22.75 -26.87 1.39
C LEU A 5 21.36 -26.39 1.85
N ILE A 6 20.83 -26.94 2.95
CA ILE A 6 19.53 -26.54 3.50
C ILE A 6 19.58 -25.10 4.03
N ILE A 7 20.65 -24.71 4.71
CA ILE A 7 20.83 -23.35 5.22
C ILE A 7 20.93 -22.34 4.07
N LEU A 8 21.68 -22.68 3.02
CA LEU A 8 21.81 -21.83 1.83
C LEU A 8 20.47 -21.69 1.08
N LEU A 9 19.69 -22.77 0.98
CA LEU A 9 18.38 -22.75 0.33
C LEU A 9 17.34 -21.96 1.14
N ALA A 10 17.36 -22.08 2.46
CA ALA A 10 16.53 -21.26 3.34
C ALA A 10 16.89 -19.76 3.24
N MET A 11 18.17 -19.42 3.16
CA MET A 11 18.64 -18.05 3.03
C MET A 11 18.22 -17.43 1.68
N VAL A 12 18.31 -18.18 0.58
CA VAL A 12 17.83 -17.74 -0.75
C VAL A 12 16.32 -17.54 -0.77
N MET A 13 15.56 -18.39 -0.07
CA MET A 13 14.10 -18.26 0.01
C MET A 13 13.69 -16.98 0.77
N VAL A 14 14.40 -16.61 1.84
CA VAL A 14 14.14 -15.37 2.58
C VAL A 14 14.50 -14.13 1.75
N CYS A 15 15.57 -14.17 0.96
CA CYS A 15 15.95 -13.05 0.09
C CYS A 15 14.98 -12.82 -1.08
N ALA A 16 14.27 -13.86 -1.54
CA ALA A 16 13.29 -13.75 -2.62
C ALA A 16 12.02 -12.97 -2.20
N LEU A 17 11.64 -12.97 -0.91
CA LEU A 17 10.50 -12.18 -0.43
C LEU A 17 10.79 -10.68 -0.36
N ALA A 18 12.06 -10.27 -0.25
CA ALA A 18 12.44 -8.86 -0.10
C ALA A 18 12.56 -8.10 -1.43
N ALA A 19 12.50 -8.79 -2.58
CA ALA A 19 12.78 -8.19 -3.89
C ALA A 19 11.56 -7.53 -4.57
N CYS A 20 10.35 -7.66 -4.01
CA CYS A 20 9.13 -7.14 -4.63
C CYS A 20 8.68 -5.74 -4.15
N SER A 21 9.48 -5.04 -3.33
CA SER A 21 9.07 -3.76 -2.74
C SER A 21 9.90 -2.56 -3.21
N GLN A 22 10.48 -2.58 -4.41
CA GLN A 22 11.18 -1.41 -4.96
C GLN A 22 10.15 -0.31 -5.23
N PRO A 23 10.16 0.83 -4.50
CA PRO A 23 9.25 1.92 -4.77
C PRO A 23 9.62 2.51 -6.13
N SER A 24 8.67 2.54 -7.06
CA SER A 24 8.84 3.21 -8.35
C SER A 24 9.00 4.70 -8.12
N SER A 25 10.12 5.27 -8.54
CA SER A 25 10.47 6.68 -8.36
C SER A 25 9.84 7.59 -9.42
N GLU A 26 8.60 7.31 -9.83
CA GLU A 26 7.80 8.32 -10.52
C GLU A 26 7.35 9.37 -9.49
N PRO A 27 7.24 10.66 -9.86
CA PRO A 27 6.68 11.65 -8.95
C PRO A 27 5.29 11.17 -8.53
N ASP A 28 5.12 10.95 -7.21
CA ASP A 28 3.85 10.51 -6.64
C ASP A 28 2.77 11.50 -7.05
N LYS A 29 1.92 11.10 -7.99
CA LYS A 29 0.80 11.91 -8.44
C LYS A 29 -0.15 12.03 -7.26
N THR A 30 -0.36 13.24 -6.75
CA THR A 30 -1.35 13.49 -5.70
C THR A 30 -2.76 13.39 -6.27
N VAL A 31 -3.64 12.70 -5.55
CA VAL A 31 -5.08 12.64 -5.82
C VAL A 31 -5.76 13.73 -5.00
N VAL A 32 -6.53 14.58 -5.68
CA VAL A 32 -7.31 15.64 -5.04
C VAL A 32 -8.80 15.28 -5.17
N PHE A 33 -9.49 15.24 -4.04
CA PHE A 33 -10.92 14.97 -3.99
C PHE A 33 -11.70 16.29 -4.03
N ALA A 34 -12.65 16.41 -4.94
CA ALA A 34 -13.50 17.60 -5.02
C ALA A 34 -14.55 17.65 -3.89
N ASP A 35 -14.94 16.49 -3.37
CA ASP A 35 -15.87 16.35 -2.26
C ASP A 35 -15.10 16.10 -0.96
N PRO A 36 -15.16 17.01 0.02
CA PRO A 36 -14.45 16.86 1.29
C PRO A 36 -14.95 15.67 2.11
N LEU A 37 -16.25 15.34 2.04
CA LEU A 37 -16.80 14.21 2.77
C LEU A 37 -16.31 12.88 2.17
N LEU A 38 -16.22 12.80 0.85
CA LEU A 38 -15.62 11.64 0.19
C LEU A 38 -14.15 11.48 0.59
N GLU A 39 -13.39 12.57 0.66
CA GLU A 39 -12.00 12.52 1.12
C GLU A 39 -11.91 11.96 2.54
N GLU A 40 -12.75 12.44 3.47
CA GLU A 40 -12.78 11.95 4.85
C GLU A 40 -13.07 10.44 4.91
N MET A 41 -14.00 9.94 4.11
CA MET A 41 -14.34 8.52 4.05
C MET A 41 -13.20 7.67 3.48
N VAL A 42 -12.54 8.15 2.42
CA VAL A 42 -11.36 7.49 1.85
C VAL A 42 -10.21 7.46 2.86
N ARG A 43 -9.96 8.58 3.54
CA ARG A 43 -8.95 8.67 4.62
C ARG A 43 -9.22 7.70 5.75
N ALA A 44 -10.49 7.57 6.16
CA ALA A 44 -10.90 6.61 7.17
C ALA A 44 -10.64 5.16 6.70
N ALA A 45 -11.01 4.82 5.46
CA ALA A 45 -10.77 3.50 4.89
C ALA A 45 -9.27 3.14 4.81
N MET A 46 -8.42 4.14 4.56
CA MET A 46 -6.96 3.99 4.47
C MET A 46 -6.24 4.10 5.81
N ASN A 47 -6.92 4.46 6.91
CA ASN A 47 -6.31 4.85 8.18
C ASN A 47 -5.24 5.97 8.05
N LYS A 48 -5.50 6.97 7.19
CA LYS A 48 -4.58 8.09 6.92
C LYS A 48 -5.26 9.46 7.15
N PRO A 49 -5.18 10.01 8.38
CA PRO A 49 -5.94 11.22 8.72
C PRO A 49 -5.38 12.50 8.09
N GLU A 50 -4.08 12.56 7.77
CA GLU A 50 -3.40 13.76 7.29
C GLU A 50 -2.48 13.47 6.11
N GLY A 51 -2.01 14.55 5.46
CA GLY A 51 -1.08 14.50 4.33
C GLY A 51 -1.73 14.15 2.99
N ASP A 52 -0.98 14.37 1.92
CA ASP A 52 -1.42 14.10 0.55
C ASP A 52 -1.74 12.62 0.35
N ILE A 53 -2.80 12.33 -0.41
CA ILE A 53 -3.13 10.99 -0.88
C ILE A 53 -2.44 10.80 -2.22
N THR A 54 -1.51 9.86 -2.32
CA THR A 54 -0.85 9.57 -3.60
C THR A 54 -1.71 8.63 -4.46
N LEU A 55 -1.46 8.61 -5.76
CA LEU A 55 -2.17 7.74 -6.69
C LEU A 55 -2.02 6.26 -6.30
N ALA A 56 -0.81 5.84 -5.92
CA ALA A 56 -0.55 4.48 -5.48
C ALA A 56 -1.32 4.13 -4.19
N GLU A 57 -1.41 5.07 -3.26
CA GLU A 57 -2.18 4.90 -2.02
C GLU A 57 -3.69 4.80 -2.31
N ALA A 58 -4.22 5.62 -3.21
CA ALA A 58 -5.63 5.56 -3.62
C ALA A 58 -5.94 4.26 -4.39
N GLU A 59 -5.05 3.81 -5.28
CA GLU A 59 -5.18 2.54 -6.02
C GLU A 59 -5.19 1.31 -5.10
N ALA A 60 -4.56 1.40 -3.93
CA ALA A 60 -4.57 0.33 -2.93
C ALA A 60 -5.94 0.14 -2.26
N VAL A 61 -6.84 1.13 -2.33
CA VAL A 61 -8.21 1.05 -1.82
C VAL A 61 -9.08 0.30 -2.83
N THR A 62 -9.29 -0.99 -2.58
CA THR A 62 -10.07 -1.87 -3.49
C THR A 62 -11.55 -1.95 -3.14
N GLU A 63 -11.94 -1.52 -1.93
CA GLU A 63 -13.31 -1.46 -1.46
C GLU A 63 -13.50 -0.20 -0.62
N LEU A 64 -14.61 0.50 -0.84
CA LEU A 64 -15.02 1.67 -0.06
C LEU A 64 -16.49 1.53 0.30
N GLN A 65 -16.79 1.45 1.59
CA GLN A 65 -18.17 1.35 2.07
C GLN A 65 -18.71 2.74 2.34
N LEU A 66 -19.65 3.17 1.49
CA LEU A 66 -20.32 4.46 1.62
C LEU A 66 -21.66 4.28 2.32
N GLY A 67 -21.79 4.86 3.50
CA GLY A 67 -23.04 4.90 4.26
C GLY A 67 -23.15 6.22 4.99
N ILE A 68 -24.27 6.91 4.80
CA ILE A 68 -24.63 8.09 5.57
C ILE A 68 -25.87 7.71 6.38
N ASP A 69 -25.68 7.56 7.69
CA ASP A 69 -26.79 7.40 8.63
C ASP A 69 -27.53 8.75 8.72
N TRP A 70 -28.78 8.76 8.30
CA TRP A 70 -29.65 9.94 8.24
C TRP A 70 -30.78 9.85 9.27
#